data_AF-A0A3S4ZZS6-F1
#
_entry.id   AF-A0A3S4ZZS6-F1
#
_cell.length_a   1.000
_cell.length_b   1.000
_cell.length_c   1.000
_cell.angle_alpha   90.00
_cell.angle_beta   90.00
_cell.angle_gamma   90.00
#
_symmetry.space_group_name_H-M   'P 1'
#
loop_
_entity.id
_entity.type
_entity.pdbx_description
1 polymer ?
#
loop_
_entity_poly.entity_id
_entity_poly.type
_entity_poly.pdbx_seq_one_letter_code
_entity_poly.pdbx_strand_id
1 'polypeptide(L)' 'MKRAMRWVLKNGIPIALGIVATVAAVNYANEWRGYTAYGSEWLVFPVTIFICRKAIDFLMQIRRRQTENVCRLHDVSM' A
#
# COMPACT_ATOMS: atom_id res chain seq x y z
N MET A 1 11.65 -21.78 -4.51
CA MET A 1 12.53 -20.64 -4.15
C MET A 1 12.67 -19.58 -5.27
N LYS A 2 12.95 -19.94 -6.53
CA LYS A 2 13.17 -18.97 -7.65
C LYS A 2 12.00 -18.02 -7.97
N ARG A 3 10.77 -18.33 -7.55
CA ARG A 3 9.58 -17.47 -7.74
C ARG A 3 9.50 -16.36 -6.68
N ALA A 4 9.72 -16.71 -5.41
CA ALA A 4 9.74 -15.77 -4.30
C ALA A 4 10.86 -14.73 -4.47
N MET A 5 12.06 -15.18 -4.86
CA MET A 5 13.20 -14.28 -5.07
C MET A 5 12.98 -13.29 -6.22
N ARG A 6 12.36 -13.73 -7.33
CA ARG A 6 11.95 -12.81 -8.41
C ARG A 6 10.87 -11.82 -7.97
N TRP A 7 9.95 -12.26 -7.11
CA TRP A 7 8.90 -11.40 -6.59
C TRP A 7 9.46 -10.34 -5.64
N VAL A 8 10.41 -10.72 -4.78
CA VAL A 8 11.14 -9.82 -3.89
C VAL A 8 12.03 -8.87 -4.69
N LEU A 9 12.70 -9.28 -5.77
CA LEU A 9 13.45 -8.34 -6.62
C LEU A 9 12.52 -7.32 -7.29
N LYS A 10 11.39 -7.78 -7.83
CA LYS A 10 10.45 -6.92 -8.59
C LYS A 10 9.72 -5.92 -7.68
N ASN A 11 9.48 -6.30 -6.42
CA ASN A 11 8.82 -5.45 -5.42
C ASN A 11 9.79 -4.92 -4.35
N GLY A 12 11.09 -5.20 -4.47
CA GLY A 12 12.08 -4.88 -3.44
C GLY A 12 12.36 -3.40 -3.35
N ILE A 13 12.36 -2.72 -4.50
CA ILE A 13 12.50 -1.26 -4.57
C ILE A 13 11.38 -0.55 -3.80
N PRO A 14 10.07 -0.81 -4.05
CA PRO A 14 9.02 -0.15 -3.28
C PRO A 14 8.99 -0.57 -1.80
N ILE A 15 9.43 -1.79 -1.46
CA ILE A 15 9.58 -2.22 -0.06
C ILE A 15 10.68 -1.40 0.62
N ALA A 16 11.86 -1.29 0.02
CA ALA A 16 12.97 -0.50 0.54
C ALA A 16 12.58 0.98 0.69
N LEU A 17 11.91 1.54 -0.32
CA LEU A 17 11.44 2.93 -0.28
C LEU A 17 10.42 3.15 0.84
N GLY A 18 9.51 2.18 1.07
CA GLY A 18 8.57 2.22 2.18
C GLY A 18 9.24 2.12 3.55
N ILE A 19 10.31 1.32 3.69
CA ILE A 19 11.10 1.22 4.92
C ILE A 19 11.81 2.55 5.19
N VAL A 20 12.48 3.13 4.20
CA VAL A 20 13.18 4.43 4.35
C VAL A 20 12.21 5.55 4.74
N ALA A 21 11.05 5.63 4.06
CA ALA A 21 10.02 6.60 4.39
C ALA A 21 9.48 6.41 5.82
N THR A 22 9.33 5.15 6.27
CA THR A 22 8.92 4.83 7.64
C THR A 22 9.95 5.31 8.65
N VAL A 23 11.24 5.05 8.42
CA VAL A 23 12.33 5.50 9.30
C VAL A 23 12.35 7.03 9.41
N ALA A 24 12.19 7.74 8.28
CA ALA A 24 12.12 9.20 8.28
C ALA A 24 10.92 9.73 9.07
N ALA A 25 9.74 9.13 8.89
CA ALA A 25 8.52 9.52 9.61
C ALA A 25 8.64 9.25 11.13
N VAL A 26 9.23 8.12 11.52
CA VAL A 26 9.46 7.78 12.92
C VAL A 26 10.48 8.71 13.55
N ASN A 27 11.59 9.03 12.86
CA ASN A 27 12.55 10.00 13.36
C ASN A 27 11.93 11.38 13.55
N TYR A 28 11.15 11.86 12.58
CA TYR A 28 10.43 13.13 12.69
C TYR A 28 9.46 13.14 13.88
N ALA A 29 8.71 12.06 14.07
CA ALA A 29 7.78 11.92 15.20
C ALA A 29 8.51 11.82 16.55
N ASN A 30 9.67 11.15 16.59
CA ASN A 30 10.52 11.05 17.79
C ASN A 30 11.10 12.41 18.18
N GLU A 31 11.59 13.19 17.21
CA GLU A 31 12.06 14.57 17.44
C GLU A 31 10.94 15.46 17.98
N TRP A 32 9.72 15.29 17.48
CA TRP A 32 8.55 16.05 17.97
C TRP A 32 8.04 15.61 19.34
N ARG A 33 8.08 14.31 19.66
CA ARG A 33 7.53 13.75 20.91
C ARG A 33 8.56 13.65 22.04
N GLY A 34 9.85 13.76 21.75
CA GLY A 34 10.92 13.73 22.76
C GLY A 34 11.23 12.35 23.34
N TYR A 35 10.71 11.26 22.75
CA TYR A 35 11.07 9.89 23.11
C TYR A 35 11.21 9.01 21.88
N THR A 36 12.09 8.02 21.96
CA THR A 36 12.31 7.04 20.89
C THR A 36 11.21 5.99 20.94
N ALA A 37 10.34 5.94 19.93
CA ALA A 37 9.41 4.84 19.74
C ALA A 37 10.20 3.54 19.53
N TYR A 38 9.79 2.43 20.16
CA TYR A 38 10.46 1.12 20.05
C TYR A 38 9.44 0.02 19.72
N GLY A 39 9.85 -0.98 18.93
CA GLY A 39 9.04 -2.17 18.69
C GLY A 39 7.86 -1.97 17.72
N SER A 40 6.64 -2.33 18.15
CA SER A 40 5.45 -2.41 17.28
C SER A 40 4.99 -1.06 16.71
N GLU A 41 5.39 0.06 17.31
CA GLU A 41 5.10 1.40 16.80
C GLU A 41 5.74 1.65 15.43
N TRP A 42 6.89 1.02 15.17
CA TRP A 42 7.55 1.05 13.85
C TRP A 42 6.75 0.30 12.78
N LEU A 43 5.89 -0.66 13.17
CA LEU A 43 5.07 -1.43 12.25
C LEU A 43 3.75 -0.72 11.90
N VAL A 44 3.30 0.25 12.70
CA VAL A 44 2.04 0.98 12.45
C VAL A 44 2.08 1.65 11.09
N PHE A 45 3.17 2.34 10.74
CA PHE A 45 3.31 3.02 9.46
C PHE A 45 3.31 2.09 8.24
N PRO A 46 4.16 1.05 8.15
CA PRO A 46 4.18 0.14 7.01
C PRO A 46 2.89 -0.66 6.90
N VAL A 47 2.26 -1.03 8.02
CA VAL A 47 0.93 -1.66 8.02
C VAL A 47 -0.14 -0.70 7.49
N THR A 48 -0.12 0.56 7.93
CA THR A 48 -1.06 1.59 7.44
C THR A 48 -0.89 1.83 5.95
N ILE A 49 0.34 1.98 5.46
CA ILE A 49 0.63 2.15 4.03
C ILE A 49 0.15 0.92 3.23
N PHE A 50 0.39 -0.29 3.74
CA PHE A 50 -0.06 -1.52 3.11
C PHE A 50 -1.59 -1.61 3.02
N ILE A 51 -2.30 -1.28 4.11
CA ILE A 51 -3.76 -1.25 4.17
C ILE A 51 -4.30 -0.18 3.22
N CYS A 52 -3.77 1.04 3.24
CA CYS A 52 -4.18 2.11 2.33
C CYS A 52 -4.01 1.70 0.86
N ARG A 53 -2.86 1.11 0.51
CA ARG A 53 -2.61 0.65 -0.86
C ARG A 53 -3.60 -0.43 -1.29
N LYS A 54 -3.89 -1.39 -0.41
CA LYS A 54 -4.90 -2.42 -0.65
C LYS A 54 -6.31 -1.84 -0.79
N ALA A 55 -6.66 -0.85 0.02
CA ALA A 55 -7.94 -0.16 -0.06
C ALA A 55 -8.08 0.59 -1.38
N ILE A 56 -7.03 1.31 -1.83
CA ILE A 56 -7.02 2.00 -3.12
C ILE A 56 -7.14 1.00 -4.28
N ASP A 57 -6.38 -0.08 -4.27
CA ASP A 57 -6.48 -1.15 -5.28
C ASP A 57 -7.90 -1.75 -5.32
N PHE A 58 -8.52 -1.94 -4.16
CA PHE A 58 -9.88 -2.46 -4.05
C PHE A 58 -10.92 -1.47 -4.59
N LEU A 59 -10.81 -0.18 -4.27
CA LEU A 59 -11.67 0.86 -4.82
C LEU A 59 -11.53 0.97 -6.34
N MET A 60 -10.30 0.87 -6.86
CA MET A 60 -10.06 0.85 -8.31
C MET A 60 -10.70 -0.37 -8.97
N GLN A 61 -10.64 -1.55 -8.33
CA GLN A 61 -11.33 -2.75 -8.84
C GLN A 61 -12.85 -2.58 -8.87
N ILE A 62 -13.44 -2.01 -7.81
CA ILE A 62 -14.88 -1.73 -7.77
C ILE A 62 -15.25 -0.78 -8.91
N ARG A 63 -14.51 0.32 -9.07
CA ARG A 63 -14.77 1.30 -10.13
C ARG A 63 -14.73 0.65 -11.51
N ARG A 64 -13.74 -0.22 -11.77
CA ARG A 64 -13.60 -0.94 -13.04
C ARG A 64 -14.82 -1.83 -13.33
N ARG A 65 -15.29 -2.58 -12.32
CA ARG A 65 -16.50 -3.41 -12.45
C ARG A 65 -17.75 -2.58 -12.72
N GLN A 66 -17.87 -1.41 -12.09
CA GLN A 66 -19.01 -0.51 -12.33
C GLN A 66 -19.00 0.01 -13.78
N THR A 67 -17.83 0.40 -14.31
CA THR A 67 -17.70 0.82 -15.70
C THR A 67 -18.08 -0.30 -16.68
N GLU A 68 -17.64 -1.54 -16.45
CA GLU A 68 -18.00 -2.69 -17.30
C GLU A 68 -19.50 -3.02 -17.24
N ASN A 69 -20.13 -2.91 -16.07
CA ASN A 69 -21.57 -3.15 -15.93
C ASN A 69 -22.40 -2.08 -16.65
N VAL A 70 -21.99 -0.81 -16.61
CA VAL A 70 -22.67 0.27 -17.34
C VAL A 70 -22.59 0.05 -18.86
N CYS A 71 -21.43 -0.34 -19.38
CA CYS A 71 -21.29 -0.66 -20.81
C CYS A 71 -22.17 -1.84 -21.23
N ARG A 72 -22.25 -2.90 -20.41
CA ARG A 72 -23.13 -4.06 -20.70
C ARG A 72 -24.62 -3.71 -20.64
N LEU A 73 -25.04 -2.84 -19.73
CA LEU A 73 -26.44 -2.41 -19.67
C LEU A 73 -26.83 -1.53 -20.88
N HIS A 74 -25.90 -0.74 -21.41
CA HIS A 74 -26.12 0.03 -22.63
C HIS A 74 -26.28 -0.88 -23.86
N ASP A 75 -25.45 -1.93 -23.97
CA ASP A 75 -25.48 -2.90 -25.07
C ASP A 75 -26.77 -3.73 -25.11
N VAL A 76 -27.34 -4.09 -23.96
CA VAL A 76 -28.60 -4.85 -23.85
C VAL A 76 -29.85 -3.97 -24.09
N SER A 77 -29.70 -2.65 -23.99
CA SER A 77 -30.79 -1.68 -24.17
C SER A 77 -30.98 -1.24 -25.64
N MET A 78 -30.11 -1.68 -26.55
CA MET A 78 -30.11 -1.31 -27.98
C MET A 78 -30.50 -2.50 -28.85
#